data_AF-D8FEI1-F1
#
_entry.id   AF-D8FEI1-F1
#
_cell.length_a   1.000
_cell.length_b   1.000
_cell.length_c   1.000
_cell.angle_alpha   90.00
_cell.angle_beta   90.00
_cell.angle_gamma   90.00
#
_symmetry.space_group_name_H-M   'P 1'
#
loop_
_entity.id
_entity.type
_entity.pdbx_description
1 polymer ?
#
loop_
_entity_poly.entity_id
_entity_poly.type
_entity_poly.pdbx_seq_one_letter_code
_entity_poly.pdbx_strand_id
1 'polypeptide(L)' 'MDSQGLIELMNQVEEKGIDWDTATEKIKVPFQVLKLYTNSGPVPVTIEKNLKKLLEESEN' A
#
# COMPACT_ATOMS: atom_id res chain seq x y z
N MET A 1 8.10 -6.55 -6.08
CA MET A 1 7.84 -5.25 -6.73
C MET A 1 8.88 -4.25 -6.26
N ASP A 2 9.27 -3.33 -7.13
CA ASP A 2 10.20 -2.25 -6.79
C ASP A 2 9.47 -1.10 -6.08
N SER A 3 10.24 -0.22 -5.44
CA SER A 3 9.74 0.92 -4.69
C SER A 3 8.80 1.81 -5.53
N GLN A 4 9.05 1.95 -6.84
CA GLN A 4 8.17 2.69 -7.74
C GLN A 4 6.77 2.07 -7.86
N GLY A 5 6.69 0.74 -7.95
CA GLY A 5 5.40 0.06 -8.02
C GLY A 5 4.59 0.18 -6.73
N LEU A 6 5.27 0.29 -5.57
CA LEU A 6 4.61 0.60 -4.31
C LEU A 6 4.05 2.03 -4.33
N ILE A 7 4.82 3.00 -4.82
CA ILE A 7 4.35 4.39 -4.93
C ILE A 7 3.10 4.47 -5.82
N GLU A 8 3.05 3.74 -6.93
CA GLU A 8 1.84 3.66 -7.77
C GLU A 8 0.65 3.05 -7.04
N LEU A 9 0.85 1.98 -6.26
CA LEU A 9 -0.22 1.41 -5.42
C LEU A 9 -0.67 2.41 -4.35
N MET A 10 0.26 3.14 -3.73
CA MET A 10 -0.06 4.16 -2.74
C MET A 10 -0.90 5.30 -3.34
N ASN A 11 -0.54 5.77 -4.54
CA ASN A 11 -1.33 6.77 -5.26
C ASN A 11 -2.74 6.26 -5.60
N GLN A 12 -2.88 4.99 -6.02
CA GLN A 12 -4.20 4.41 -6.27
C GLN A 12 -5.06 4.35 -5.00
N VAL A 13 -4.46 4.08 -3.84
CA VAL A 13 -5.17 4.06 -2.55
C VAL A 13 -5.68 5.46 -2.21
N GLU A 14 -4.87 6.50 -2.44
CA GLU A 14 -5.25 7.89 -2.26
C GLU A 14 -6.31 8.35 -3.29
N GLU A 15 -6.20 7.97 -4.56
CA GLU A 15 -7.20 8.25 -5.60
C GLU A 15 -8.55 7.60 -5.30
N LYS A 16 -8.55 6.42 -4.67
CA LYS A 16 -9.77 5.77 -4.18
C LYS A 16 -10.33 6.41 -2.91
N GLY A 17 -9.66 7.42 -2.34
CA GLY A 17 -10.10 8.13 -1.14
C GLY A 17 -10.00 7.30 0.14
N ILE A 18 -9.11 6.30 0.16
CA ILE A 18 -8.94 5.45 1.34
C ILE A 18 -7.93 6.11 2.28
N ASP A 19 -8.38 6.44 3.49
CA ASP A 19 -7.51 6.97 4.53
C ASP A 19 -6.40 5.98 4.90
N TRP A 20 -5.18 6.49 5.03
CA TRP A 20 -4.02 5.70 5.43
C TRP A 20 -4.18 5.02 6.79
N ASP A 21 -4.97 5.58 7.70
CA ASP A 21 -5.31 4.90 8.96
C ASP A 21 -6.09 3.60 8.71
N THR A 22 -7.13 3.64 7.88
CA THR A 22 -7.90 2.44 7.49
C THR A 22 -7.03 1.49 6.67
N ALA A 23 -6.21 2.01 5.77
CA ALA A 23 -5.32 1.19 4.96
C ALA A 23 -4.32 0.44 5.84
N THR A 24 -3.64 1.13 6.76
CA THR A 24 -2.66 0.57 7.67
C THR A 24 -3.27 -0.43 8.66
N GLU A 25 -4.51 -0.21 9.10
CA GLU A 25 -5.26 -1.15 9.93
C GLU A 25 -5.62 -2.44 9.18
N LYS A 26 -6.12 -2.32 7.94
CA LYS A 26 -6.46 -3.48 7.08
C LYS A 26 -5.23 -4.30 6.70
N ILE A 27 -4.15 -3.64 6.26
CA ILE A 27 -2.94 -4.34 5.83
C ILE A 27 -2.05 -4.74 7.01
N LYS A 28 -2.34 -4.26 8.23
CA LYS A 28 -1.56 -4.43 9.46
C LYS A 28 -0.09 -4.01 9.32
N VAL A 29 0.16 -3.02 8.48
CA VAL A 29 1.50 -2.49 8.22
C VAL A 29 1.46 -0.99 8.48
N PRO A 30 2.34 -0.46 9.36
CA PRO A 30 2.39 0.97 9.64
C PRO A 30 2.75 1.78 8.39
N PHE A 31 2.21 2.98 8.27
CA PHE A 31 2.57 3.92 7.18
C PHE A 31 4.08 4.22 7.15
N GLN A 32 4.73 4.26 8.30
CA GLN A 32 6.18 4.44 8.38
C GLN A 32 6.96 3.31 7.70
N VAL A 33 6.44 2.09 7.77
CA VAL A 33 7.05 0.92 7.12
C VAL A 33 6.85 1.01 5.60
N LEU A 34 5.65 1.40 5.14
CA LEU A 34 5.41 1.68 3.72
C LEU A 34 6.39 2.75 3.19
N LYS A 35 6.56 3.84 3.93
CA LYS A 35 7.47 4.94 3.59
C LYS A 35 8.95 4.53 3.61
N LEU A 36 9.32 3.53 4.42
CA LEU A 36 10.66 2.95 4.37
C LEU A 36 10.84 2.14 3.07
N TYR A 37 9.84 1.33 2.69
CA TYR A 37 9.89 0.56 1.46
C TYR A 37 9.84 1.42 0.20
N THR A 38 9.21 2.60 0.22
CA THR A 38 9.30 3.55 -0.91
C THR A 38 10.71 4.10 -1.10
N ASN A 39 11.54 4.15 -0.04
CA ASN A 39 12.87 4.76 -0.06
C ASN A 39 14.04 3.76 0.00
N SER A 40 13.81 2.52 0.44
CA SER A 40 14.89 1.58 0.77
C SER A 40 14.47 0.13 0.56
N GLY A 41 14.64 -0.33 -0.69
CA GLY A 41 14.75 -1.74 -1.02
C GLY A 41 13.46 -2.44 -1.42
N PRO A 42 13.57 -3.73 -1.79
CA PRO A 42 12.49 -4.50 -2.41
C PRO A 42 11.29 -4.61 -1.48
N VAL A 43 10.12 -4.29 -2.03
CA VAL A 43 8.86 -4.30 -1.30
C VAL A 43 8.47 -5.76 -1.05
N PRO A 44 8.18 -6.15 0.20
CA PRO A 44 7.68 -7.48 0.49
C PRO A 44 6.40 -7.75 -0.31
N VAL A 45 6.35 -8.91 -0.98
CA VAL A 45 5.17 -9.33 -1.76
C VAL A 45 3.89 -9.38 -0.93
N THR A 46 4.01 -9.53 0.39
CA THR A 46 2.88 -9.47 1.33
C THR A 46 2.24 -8.08 1.39
N ILE A 47 3.06 -7.02 1.38
CA ILE A 47 2.57 -5.63 1.37
C ILE A 47 1.86 -5.34 0.06
N GLU A 48 2.48 -5.75 -1.05
CA GLU A 48 1.88 -5.64 -2.38
C GLU A 48 0.51 -6.34 -2.45
N LYS A 49 0.43 -7.59 -1.99
CA LYS A 49 -0.83 -8.36 -1.98
C LYS A 49 -1.89 -7.69 -1.12
N ASN A 50 -1.53 -7.19 0.05
CA ASN A 50 -2.47 -6.54 0.95
C ASN A 50 -2.98 -5.21 0.38
N LEU A 51 -2.11 -4.40 -0.22
CA LEU A 51 -2.51 -3.15 -0.89
C LEU A 51 -3.37 -3.40 -2.11
N LYS A 52 -3.01 -4.36 -2.97
CA LYS A 52 -3.85 -4.77 -4.12
C LYS A 52 -5.22 -5.24 -3.65
N LYS A 53 -5.28 -6.09 -2.62
CA LYS A 53 -6.55 -6.56 -2.06
C LYS A 53 -7.40 -5.41 -1.53
N LEU A 54 -6.77 -4.41 -0.92
CA LEU A 54 -7.45 -3.21 -0.41
C LEU A 54 -8.03 -2.34 -1.54
N LEU A 55 -7.31 -2.25 -2.66
CA LEU A 55 -7.78 -1.59 -3.87
C LEU A 55 -8.94 -2.36 -4.53
N GLU A 56 -8.85 -3.69 -4.60
CA GLU A 56 -9.90 -4.55 -5.15
C GLU A 56 -11.17 -4.52 -4.28
N GLU A 57 -11.04 -4.53 -2.95
CA GLU A 57 -12.18 -4.44 -2.03
C GLU A 57 -12.92 -3.09 -2.11
N SER A 58 -12.27 -2.03 -2.60
CA SER A 58 -12.91 -0.73 -2.81
C SER A 58 -13.55 -0.60 -4.20
N GLU A 59 -13.40 -1.61 -5.07
CA GLU A 59 -13.96 -1.63 -6.42
C GLU A 59 -15.30 -2.39 -6.51
N ASN A 60 -15.87 -2.80 -5.37
CA ASN A 60 -17.07 -3.64 -5.30
C ASN A 60 -18.16 -3.04 -4.40
#